data_AF-A0A3P2AJU3-F1
#
_entry.id   AF-A0A3P2AJU3-F1
#
_cell.length_a   1.000
_cell.length_b   1.000
_cell.length_c   1.000
_cell.angle_alpha   90.00
_cell.angle_beta   90.00
_cell.angle_gamma   90.00
#
_symmetry.space_group_name_H-M   'P 1'
#
loop_
_entity.id
_entity.type
_entity.pdbx_description
1 polymer ?
#
loop_
_entity_poly.entity_id
_entity_poly.type
_entity_poly.pdbx_seq_one_letter_code
_entity_poly.pdbx_strand_id
1 'polypeptide(L)'
;MKGENILYIVEGETEKRFIDVLKQHYIISGKVIVYDLIKKQLTLNNLFLRTISSNTTVIIVFDTDVDQEQSVQRLSQNLLLLKTKIKHIKDVILIPQIANLEGELIYSTNIKKIQDLIGCKSEKDFKKKFLKIQDHYLMNRLKEVNFQLSKIWSRAPKNKYKIFQNQSSKIKNKKLSN
;
A
#
# COMPACT_ATOMS: atom_id res chain seq x y z
N MET A 1 -0.35 -17.06 6.46
CA MET A 1 -0.33 -15.72 7.10
C MET A 1 -0.67 -15.73 8.59
N LYS A 2 -1.52 -16.63 9.12
CA LYS A 2 -1.71 -16.71 10.59
C LYS A 2 -0.39 -17.13 11.27
N GLY A 3 0.13 -16.31 12.19
CA GLY A 3 1.42 -16.53 12.86
C GLY A 3 2.67 -16.04 12.10
N GLU A 4 2.49 -15.37 10.96
CA GLU A 4 3.60 -14.74 10.22
C GLU A 4 3.78 -13.28 10.65
N ASN A 5 5.03 -12.81 10.65
CA ASN A 5 5.33 -11.40 10.81
C ASN A 5 4.99 -10.67 9.50
N ILE A 6 4.35 -9.50 9.58
CA ILE A 6 3.95 -8.73 8.40
C ILE A 6 4.63 -7.36 8.42
N LEU A 7 5.26 -7.01 7.30
CA LEU A 7 5.86 -5.70 7.07
C LEU A 7 5.32 -5.09 5.79
N TYR A 8 4.61 -3.98 5.91
CA TYR A 8 4.22 -3.13 4.79
C TYR A 8 5.32 -2.12 4.50
N ILE A 9 5.72 -2.02 3.23
CA ILE A 9 6.59 -0.96 2.71
C ILE A 9 5.75 -0.13 1.75
N VAL A 10 5.64 1.16 2.04
CA VAL A 10 4.86 2.12 1.25
C VAL A 10 5.69 3.33 0.86
N GLU A 11 5.24 4.07 -0.16
CA GLU A 11 5.99 5.23 -0.66
C GLU A 11 5.93 6.45 0.25
N GLY A 12 4.77 6.70 0.87
CA GLY A 12 4.51 7.92 1.62
C GLY A 12 3.71 7.73 2.91
N GLU A 13 3.57 8.86 3.63
CA GLU A 13 2.84 8.90 4.90
C GLU A 13 1.33 8.72 4.71
N THR A 14 0.77 9.12 3.56
CA THR A 14 -0.66 8.96 3.28
C THR A 14 -1.04 7.48 3.17
N GLU A 15 -0.24 6.70 2.44
CA GLU A 15 -0.40 5.25 2.30
C GLU A 15 -0.20 4.57 3.64
N LYS A 16 0.83 4.99 4.40
CA LYS A 16 1.05 4.47 5.75
C LYS A 16 -0.17 4.68 6.62
N ARG A 17 -0.71 5.90 6.63
CA ARG A 17 -1.90 6.25 7.40
C ARG A 17 -3.11 5.41 6.99
N PHE A 18 -3.32 5.24 5.69
CA PHE A 18 -4.44 4.44 5.18
C PHE A 18 -4.32 2.96 5.60
N ILE A 19 -3.14 2.35 5.43
CA ILE A 19 -2.89 0.97 5.85
C ILE A 19 -3.03 0.82 7.37
N ASP A 20 -2.53 1.77 8.16
CA ASP A 20 -2.66 1.75 9.62
C ASP A 20 -4.13 1.71 10.08
N VAL A 21 -5.04 2.36 9.35
CA VAL A 21 -6.49 2.31 9.60
C VAL A 21 -7.11 1.01 9.06
N LEU A 22 -6.76 0.59 7.84
CA LEU A 22 -7.35 -0.60 7.22
C LEU A 22 -6.99 -1.89 7.95
N LYS A 23 -5.76 -2.00 8.46
CA LYS A 23 -5.25 -3.22 9.09
C LYS A 23 -5.91 -3.55 10.44
N GLN A 24 -6.69 -2.62 10.98
CA GLN A 24 -7.50 -2.85 12.18
C GLN A 24 -8.69 -3.76 11.90
N HIS A 25 -9.20 -3.77 10.66
CA HIS A 25 -10.45 -4.47 10.32
C HIS A 25 -10.34 -5.24 9.00
N TYR A 26 -9.90 -4.60 7.92
CA TYR A 26 -10.11 -5.08 6.55
C TYR A 26 -8.95 -5.88 5.96
N ILE A 27 -7.72 -5.63 6.42
CA ILE A 27 -6.53 -6.31 5.90
C ILE A 27 -5.72 -6.91 7.04
N ILE A 28 -4.76 -7.76 6.69
CA ILE A 28 -3.90 -8.43 7.67
C ILE A 28 -3.08 -7.40 8.44
N SER A 29 -3.06 -7.51 9.77
CA SER A 29 -2.28 -6.61 10.62
C SER A 29 -0.77 -6.78 10.45
N GLY A 30 -0.02 -5.68 10.55
CA GLY A 30 1.43 -5.66 10.35
C GLY A 30 2.08 -4.30 10.66
N LYS A 31 3.41 -4.28 10.74
CA LYS A 31 4.21 -3.06 10.85
C LYS A 31 4.21 -2.34 9.50
N VAL A 32 4.17 -1.01 9.49
CA VAL A 32 4.20 -0.20 8.26
C VAL A 32 5.40 0.73 8.30
N ILE A 33 6.18 0.76 7.23
CA ILE A 33 7.32 1.67 7.06
C ILE A 33 7.19 2.45 5.75
N VAL A 34 7.68 3.69 5.77
CA VAL A 34 7.74 4.54 4.58
C VAL A 34 9.14 4.41 3.96
N TYR A 35 9.19 3.78 2.79
CA TYR A 35 10.40 3.70 1.97
C TYR A 35 10.00 3.53 0.51
N ASP A 36 10.09 4.61 -0.27
CA ASP A 36 9.77 4.64 -1.69
C ASP A 36 10.76 3.77 -2.50
N LEU A 37 10.36 2.52 -2.79
CA LEU A 37 11.14 1.54 -3.55
C LEU A 37 11.16 1.84 -5.06
N ILE A 38 10.31 2.74 -5.54
CA ILE A 38 10.30 3.21 -6.92
C ILE A 38 11.39 4.25 -7.13
N LYS A 39 11.62 5.14 -6.17
CA LYS A 39 12.62 6.22 -6.25
C LYS A 39 13.96 5.88 -5.60
N LYS A 40 13.99 5.03 -4.57
CA LYS A 40 15.20 4.75 -3.78
C LYS A 40 15.72 3.32 -3.98
N GLN A 41 17.04 3.19 -4.11
CA GLN A 41 17.71 1.90 -4.19
C GLN A 41 17.92 1.33 -2.79
N LEU A 42 17.49 0.08 -2.58
CA LEU A 42 17.80 -0.68 -1.39
C LEU A 42 19.26 -1.13 -1.41
N THR A 43 19.86 -1.08 -0.24
CA THR A 43 21.17 -1.60 0.09
C THR A 43 21.05 -2.43 1.37
N LEU A 44 22.00 -3.34 1.60
CA LEU A 44 22.03 -4.15 2.84
C LEU A 44 22.21 -3.31 4.11
N ASN A 45 22.60 -2.04 3.98
CA ASN A 45 22.81 -1.12 5.08
C ASN A 45 21.53 -0.40 5.52
N ASN A 46 20.41 -0.53 4.80
CA ASN A 46 19.15 0.07 5.21
C ASN A 46 18.71 -0.48 6.57
N LEU A 47 18.65 0.40 7.58
CA LEU A 47 18.45 0.03 8.99
C LEU A 47 17.21 -0.84 9.23
N PHE A 48 16.10 -0.54 8.54
CA PHE A 48 14.86 -1.30 8.73
C PHE A 48 15.00 -2.78 8.33
N LEU A 49 15.88 -3.12 7.37
CA LEU A 49 16.12 -4.50 6.94
C LEU A 49 16.70 -5.34 8.07
N ARG A 50 17.50 -4.72 8.95
CA ARG A 50 18.07 -5.36 10.15
C ARG A 50 17.03 -5.65 11.22
N THR A 51 15.86 -5.00 11.14
CA THR A 51 14.75 -5.19 12.08
C THR A 51 13.72 -6.22 11.61
N ILE A 52 13.94 -6.84 10.44
CA ILE A 52 13.03 -7.85 9.91
C ILE A 52 13.20 -9.14 10.69
N SER A 53 12.17 -9.51 11.45
CA SER A 53 12.10 -10.77 12.19
C SER A 53 12.02 -11.96 11.22
N SER A 54 12.45 -13.14 11.66
CA SER A 54 12.26 -14.39 10.91
C SER A 54 10.79 -14.62 10.54
N ASN A 55 10.58 -15.32 9.42
CA ASN A 55 9.25 -15.67 8.92
C ASN A 55 8.37 -14.42 8.63
N THR A 56 8.97 -13.39 8.05
CA THR A 56 8.26 -12.15 7.67
C THR A 56 7.78 -12.20 6.22
N THR A 57 6.50 -11.90 5.99
CA THR A 57 5.97 -11.58 4.66
C THR A 57 6.02 -10.07 4.45
N VAL A 58 6.72 -9.63 3.40
CA VAL A 58 6.83 -8.21 3.04
C VAL A 58 5.77 -7.87 2.01
N ILE A 59 4.95 -6.87 2.30
CA ILE A 59 3.92 -6.35 1.40
C ILE A 59 4.40 -4.99 0.88
N ILE A 60 4.55 -4.87 -0.43
CA ILE A 60 5.01 -3.64 -1.07
C ILE A 60 3.83 -3.01 -1.79
N VAL A 61 3.50 -1.79 -1.38
CA VAL A 61 2.47 -0.97 -2.03
C VAL A 61 3.16 0.19 -2.73
N PHE A 62 2.92 0.32 -4.02
CA PHE A 62 3.63 1.29 -4.87
C PHE A 62 2.73 1.85 -5.96
N ASP A 63 2.96 3.11 -6.28
CA ASP A 63 2.27 3.88 -7.30
C ASP A 63 2.82 3.54 -8.69
N THR A 64 1.97 3.66 -9.70
CA THR A 64 2.33 3.38 -11.09
C THR A 64 2.26 4.62 -11.98
N ASP A 65 2.28 5.83 -11.41
CA ASP A 65 2.27 7.09 -12.15
C ASP A 65 3.60 7.36 -12.89
N VAL A 66 4.74 7.00 -12.30
CA VAL A 66 6.07 7.15 -12.92
C VAL A 66 6.35 5.99 -13.88
N ASP A 67 5.89 6.12 -15.13
CA ASP A 67 6.09 5.11 -16.19
C ASP A 67 7.47 5.20 -16.87
N GLN A 68 8.54 5.16 -16.08
CA GLN A 68 9.93 5.19 -16.55
C GLN A 68 10.59 3.82 -16.39
N GLU A 69 11.38 3.41 -17.39
CA GLU A 69 12.06 2.12 -17.37
C GLU A 69 13.01 1.99 -16.17
N GLN A 70 13.73 3.06 -15.82
CA GLN A 70 14.63 3.10 -14.67
C GLN A 70 13.90 2.79 -13.36
N SER A 71 12.66 3.25 -13.20
CA SER A 71 11.84 3.01 -12.01
C SER A 71 11.43 1.53 -11.90
N VAL A 72 11.04 0.92 -13.02
CA VAL A 72 10.73 -0.52 -13.09
C VAL A 72 11.95 -1.39 -12.83
N GLN A 73 13.11 -1.00 -13.39
CA GLN A 73 14.39 -1.67 -13.14
C GLN A 73 14.80 -1.57 -11.67
N ARG A 74 14.69 -0.38 -11.07
CA ARG A 74 14.99 -0.15 -9.65
C ARG A 74 14.11 -1.00 -8.74
N LEU A 75 12.80 -1.04 -8.98
CA LEU A 75 11.90 -1.90 -8.23
C LEU A 75 12.31 -3.38 -8.39
N SER A 76 12.62 -3.83 -9.60
CA SER A 76 13.07 -5.21 -9.86
C SER A 76 14.34 -5.57 -9.08
N GLN A 77 15.33 -4.67 -9.04
CA GLN A 77 16.56 -4.87 -8.27
C GLN A 77 16.31 -4.90 -6.76
N ASN A 78 15.45 -4.01 -6.26
CA ASN A 78 15.03 -3.99 -4.87
C ASN A 78 14.32 -5.30 -4.47
N LEU A 79 13.41 -5.79 -5.31
CA LEU A 79 12.72 -7.06 -5.11
C LEU A 79 13.69 -8.25 -5.12
N LEU A 80 14.67 -8.25 -6.03
CA LEU A 80 15.69 -9.28 -6.07
C LEU A 80 16.50 -9.31 -4.77
N LEU A 81 16.91 -8.14 -4.25
CA LEU A 81 17.64 -8.04 -2.98
C LEU A 81 16.80 -8.58 -1.82
N LEU A 82 15.54 -8.14 -1.70
CA LEU A 82 14.64 -8.61 -0.63
C LEU A 82 14.47 -10.14 -0.67
N LYS A 83 14.21 -10.70 -1.85
CA LYS A 83 13.95 -12.14 -2.03
C LYS A 83 15.19 -13.02 -1.86
N THR A 84 16.37 -12.54 -2.24
CA THR A 84 17.58 -13.38 -2.32
C THR A 84 18.59 -13.12 -1.21
N LYS A 85 18.65 -11.91 -0.66
CA LYS A 85 19.66 -11.52 0.33
C LYS A 85 19.14 -11.49 1.76
N ILE A 86 17.83 -11.28 1.96
CA ILE A 86 17.24 -11.18 3.30
C ILE A 86 16.57 -12.50 3.69
N LYS A 87 17.34 -13.40 4.32
CA LYS A 87 16.91 -14.76 4.68
C LYS A 87 15.67 -14.84 5.58
N HIS A 88 15.38 -13.76 6.32
CA HIS A 88 14.22 -13.70 7.22
C HIS A 88 12.89 -13.46 6.50
N ILE A 89 12.94 -13.03 5.23
CA ILE A 89 11.75 -12.82 4.40
C ILE A 89 11.28 -14.17 3.86
N LYS A 90 10.04 -14.53 4.18
CA LYS A 90 9.36 -15.72 3.68
C LYS A 90 8.77 -15.51 2.29
N ASP A 91 8.05 -14.40 2.10
CA ASP A 91 7.37 -14.08 0.85
C ASP A 91 7.34 -12.57 0.64
N VAL A 92 7.18 -12.16 -0.61
CA VAL A 92 7.01 -10.76 -1.02
C VAL A 92 5.73 -10.63 -1.85
N ILE A 93 4.79 -9.83 -1.34
CA ILE A 93 3.50 -9.54 -1.96
C ILE A 93 3.55 -8.16 -2.60
N LEU A 94 3.13 -8.06 -3.86
CA LEU A 94 3.11 -6.82 -4.62
C LEU A 94 1.69 -6.26 -4.78
N ILE A 95 1.53 -4.97 -4.51
CA ILE A 95 0.27 -4.24 -4.64
C ILE A 95 0.53 -2.95 -5.43
N PRO A 96 0.38 -2.98 -6.76
CA PRO A 96 0.42 -1.77 -7.57
C PRO A 96 -0.85 -0.93 -7.35
N GLN A 97 -0.68 0.38 -7.21
CA GLN A 97 -1.75 1.38 -7.16
C GLN A 97 -1.82 2.09 -8.51
N ILE A 98 -2.97 2.05 -9.18
CA ILE A 98 -3.09 2.64 -10.51
C ILE A 98 -3.06 4.16 -10.39
N ALA A 99 -1.97 4.74 -10.89
CA ALA A 99 -1.56 6.13 -10.67
C ALA A 99 -1.17 6.42 -9.22
N ASN A 100 -2.12 6.45 -8.28
CA ASN A 100 -1.86 6.74 -6.86
C ASN A 100 -2.96 6.24 -5.91
N LEU A 101 -2.76 6.41 -4.61
CA LEU A 101 -3.77 6.08 -3.59
C LEU A 101 -5.09 6.84 -3.75
N GLU A 102 -5.05 8.14 -4.06
CA GLU A 102 -6.27 8.94 -4.21
C GLU A 102 -7.17 8.41 -5.33
N GLY A 103 -6.59 8.03 -6.47
CA GLY A 103 -7.31 7.41 -7.58
C GLY A 103 -7.87 6.02 -7.23
N GLU A 104 -7.15 5.24 -6.42
CA GLU A 104 -7.64 3.96 -5.88
C GLU A 104 -8.82 4.16 -4.91
N LEU A 105 -8.79 5.21 -4.09
CA LEU A 105 -9.89 5.57 -3.18
C LEU A 105 -11.13 6.03 -3.95
N ILE A 106 -10.97 6.86 -4.98
CA ILE A 106 -12.08 7.24 -5.86
C ILE A 106 -12.68 6.01 -6.54
N TYR A 107 -11.85 5.10 -7.05
CA TYR A 107 -12.32 3.87 -7.71
C TYR A 107 -13.06 2.91 -6.76
N SER A 108 -12.65 2.86 -5.49
CA SER A 108 -13.20 1.96 -4.49
C SER A 108 -14.32 2.57 -3.65
N THR A 109 -14.78 3.77 -3.96
CA THR A 109 -15.88 4.45 -3.24
C THR A 109 -16.88 5.07 -4.23
N ASN A 110 -17.93 5.70 -3.71
CA ASN A 110 -18.92 6.41 -4.51
C ASN A 110 -18.56 7.89 -4.77
N ILE A 111 -17.40 8.37 -4.32
CA ILE A 111 -17.00 9.76 -4.52
C ILE A 111 -16.47 9.99 -5.95
N LYS A 112 -16.60 11.21 -6.45
CA LYS A 112 -16.01 11.61 -7.75
C LYS A 112 -14.67 12.31 -7.58
N LYS A 113 -14.43 12.90 -6.41
CA LYS A 113 -13.26 13.68 -6.06
C LYS A 113 -12.74 13.24 -4.70
N ILE A 114 -11.43 13.16 -4.53
CA ILE A 114 -10.83 12.72 -3.26
C ILE A 114 -11.18 13.64 -2.09
N GLN A 115 -11.42 14.92 -2.40
CA GLN A 115 -11.85 15.95 -1.47
C GLN A 115 -13.12 15.58 -0.70
N ASP A 116 -14.03 14.83 -1.34
CA ASP A 116 -15.32 14.47 -0.79
C ASP A 116 -15.20 13.41 0.33
N LEU A 117 -14.08 12.67 0.37
CA LEU A 117 -13.85 11.64 1.38
C LEU A 117 -13.84 12.26 2.79
N ILE A 118 -13.16 13.40 2.95
CA ILE A 118 -12.99 14.08 4.25
C ILE A 118 -13.40 15.55 4.23
N GLY A 119 -14.06 16.02 3.17
CA GLY A 119 -14.51 17.41 3.02
C GLY A 119 -13.36 18.42 3.08
N CYS A 120 -12.40 18.35 2.15
CA CYS A 120 -11.32 19.33 2.03
C CYS A 120 -11.44 20.17 0.75
N LYS A 121 -10.72 21.30 0.69
CA LYS A 121 -10.86 22.27 -0.42
C LYS A 121 -10.01 21.93 -1.64
N SER A 122 -8.92 21.19 -1.44
CA SER A 122 -7.97 20.83 -2.50
C SER A 122 -7.30 19.48 -2.21
N GLU A 123 -6.58 18.93 -3.21
CA GLU A 123 -5.77 17.71 -3.03
C GLU A 123 -4.56 17.93 -2.10
N LYS A 124 -3.96 19.12 -2.14
CA LYS A 124 -2.88 19.47 -1.18
C LYS A 124 -3.40 19.49 0.26
N ASP A 125 -4.62 19.99 0.45
CA ASP A 125 -5.27 19.99 1.77
C ASP A 125 -5.72 18.58 2.18
N PHE A 126 -6.07 17.74 1.20
CA PHE A 126 -6.43 16.34 1.45
C PHE A 126 -5.32 15.64 2.23
N LYS A 127 -4.09 15.61 1.71
CA LYS A 127 -2.97 14.89 2.37
C LYS A 127 -2.77 15.39 3.80
N LYS A 128 -2.73 16.71 4.00
CA LYS A 128 -2.55 17.31 5.35
C LYS A 128 -3.68 16.91 6.31
N LYS A 129 -4.93 16.95 5.86
CA LYS A 129 -6.09 16.64 6.71
C LYS A 129 -6.19 15.14 6.97
N PHE A 130 -5.94 14.32 5.95
CA PHE A 130 -5.97 12.86 6.02
C PHE A 130 -4.96 12.30 7.04
N LEU A 131 -3.79 12.90 7.15
CA LEU A 131 -2.78 12.52 8.15
C LEU A 131 -3.20 12.85 9.60
N LYS A 132 -4.04 13.87 9.80
CA LYS A 132 -4.42 14.37 11.14
C LYS A 132 -5.79 13.88 11.62
N ILE A 133 -6.62 13.41 10.71
CA ILE A 133 -7.98 12.98 11.03
C ILE A 133 -7.95 11.75 11.93
N GLN A 134 -8.90 11.61 12.85
CA GLN A 134 -8.94 10.49 13.77
C GLN A 134 -9.40 9.20 13.06
N ASP A 135 -8.89 8.04 13.50
CA ASP A 135 -9.14 6.73 12.87
C ASP A 135 -10.63 6.41 12.74
N HIS A 136 -11.38 6.61 13.83
CA HIS A 136 -12.82 6.34 13.87
C HIS A 136 -13.59 7.23 12.88
N TYR A 137 -13.17 8.48 12.71
CA TYR A 137 -13.80 9.40 11.77
C TYR A 137 -13.50 8.97 10.34
N LEU A 138 -12.24 8.64 10.00
CA LEU A 138 -11.90 8.14 8.67
C LEU A 138 -12.66 6.85 8.35
N MET A 139 -12.77 5.94 9.32
CA MET A 139 -13.53 4.70 9.18
C MET A 139 -15.01 4.96 8.90
N ASN A 140 -15.63 5.88 9.64
CA ASN A 140 -17.03 6.27 9.42
C ASN A 140 -17.22 6.89 8.04
N ARG A 141 -16.31 7.80 7.63
CA ARG A 141 -16.35 8.39 6.28
C ARG A 141 -16.23 7.34 5.18
N LEU A 142 -15.32 6.36 5.32
CA LEU A 142 -15.21 5.26 4.37
C LEU A 142 -16.52 4.47 4.23
N LYS A 143 -17.23 4.24 5.35
CA LYS A 143 -18.56 3.60 5.32
C LYS A 143 -19.61 4.48 4.63
N GLU A 144 -19.66 5.76 4.96
CA GLU A 144 -20.61 6.73 4.38
C GLU A 144 -20.43 6.86 2.86
N VAL A 145 -19.20 6.82 2.36
CA VAL A 145 -18.93 6.87 0.91
C VAL A 145 -18.96 5.49 0.24
N ASN A 146 -19.49 4.48 0.93
CA ASN A 146 -19.63 3.10 0.45
C ASN A 146 -18.31 2.49 -0.06
N PHE A 147 -17.27 2.55 0.76
CA PHE A 147 -15.97 1.96 0.45
C PHE A 147 -16.06 0.44 0.25
N GLN A 148 -15.58 -0.02 -0.90
CA GLN A 148 -15.61 -1.41 -1.33
C GLN A 148 -14.22 -2.03 -1.26
N LEU A 149 -14.00 -2.86 -0.23
CA LEU A 149 -12.75 -3.62 -0.05
C LEU A 149 -12.44 -4.54 -1.24
N SER A 150 -13.45 -5.05 -1.93
CA SER A 150 -13.26 -5.85 -3.14
C SER A 150 -12.60 -5.04 -4.26
N LYS A 151 -12.89 -3.73 -4.37
CA LYS A 151 -12.38 -2.84 -5.43
C LYS A 151 -11.01 -2.24 -5.15
N ILE A 152 -10.70 -1.85 -3.90
CA ILE A 152 -9.39 -1.22 -3.59
C ILE A 152 -8.24 -2.13 -4.03
N TRP A 153 -7.30 -1.63 -4.83
CA TRP A 153 -6.17 -2.41 -5.36
C TRP A 153 -6.58 -3.67 -6.13
N SER A 154 -7.75 -3.71 -6.78
CA SER A 154 -8.18 -4.87 -7.59
C SER A 154 -7.69 -4.81 -9.04
N ARG A 155 -7.24 -3.63 -9.49
CA ARG A 155 -6.85 -3.39 -10.88
C ARG A 155 -5.41 -3.82 -11.13
N ALA A 156 -5.12 -4.26 -12.35
CA ALA A 156 -3.76 -4.55 -12.79
C ALA A 156 -3.16 -3.36 -13.55
N PRO A 157 -1.85 -3.07 -13.38
CA PRO A 157 -1.17 -2.05 -14.15
C PRO A 157 -1.11 -2.45 -15.63
N LYS A 158 -1.37 -1.48 -16.51
CA LYS A 158 -1.30 -1.66 -17.98
C LYS A 158 0.00 -1.14 -18.60
N ASN A 159 0.74 -0.35 -17.85
CA ASN A 159 1.97 0.30 -18.29
C ASN A 159 3.20 -0.60 -18.08
N LYS A 160 4.41 -0.04 -17.96
CA LYS A 160 5.63 -0.85 -17.82
C LYS A 160 5.63 -1.73 -16.55
N TYR A 161 4.81 -1.41 -15.56
CA TYR A 161 4.62 -2.22 -14.36
C TYR A 161 3.75 -3.47 -14.55
N LYS A 162 3.20 -3.73 -15.76
CA LYS A 162 2.40 -4.94 -16.07
C LYS A 162 3.11 -6.27 -15.75
N ILE A 163 4.43 -6.25 -15.66
CA ILE A 163 5.26 -7.40 -15.28
C ILE A 163 5.07 -7.80 -13.80
N PHE A 164 4.60 -6.87 -12.96
CA PHE A 164 4.35 -7.12 -11.55
C PHE A 164 2.89 -7.49 -11.34
N GLN A 165 2.66 -8.77 -11.01
CA GLN A 165 1.32 -9.26 -10.71
C GLN A 165 0.77 -8.60 -9.44
N ASN A 166 -0.46 -8.10 -9.51
CA ASN A 166 -1.17 -7.61 -8.33
C ASN A 166 -1.63 -8.79 -7.46
N GLN A 167 -1.24 -8.78 -6.19
CA GLN A 167 -1.51 -9.83 -5.21
C GLN A 167 -2.33 -9.33 -4.00
N SER A 168 -3.02 -8.19 -4.13
CA SER A 168 -3.78 -7.57 -3.05
C SER A 168 -4.84 -8.49 -2.42
N SER A 169 -5.37 -9.44 -3.18
CA SER A 169 -6.34 -10.43 -2.69
C SER A 169 -5.82 -11.29 -1.54
N LYS A 170 -4.50 -11.48 -1.44
CA LYS A 170 -3.84 -12.24 -0.36
C LYS A 170 -3.94 -11.57 1.01
N ILE A 171 -4.09 -10.24 1.04
CA ILE A 171 -4.03 -9.46 2.28
C ILE A 171 -5.42 -9.04 2.81
N LYS A 172 -6.48 -9.24 2.01
CA LYS A 172 -7.84 -8.80 2.35
C LYS A 172 -8.54 -9.85 3.20
N ASN A 173 -9.15 -9.40 4.30
CA ASN A 173 -9.95 -10.24 5.18
C ASN A 173 -11.33 -10.48 4.54
N LYS A 174 -11.49 -11.64 3.89
CA LYS A 174 -12.75 -12.05 3.22
C LYS A 174 -13.96 -12.16 4.16
N LYS A 175 -13.78 -12.08 5.48
CA LYS A 175 -14.86 -12.20 6.47
C LYS A 175 -15.73 -10.93 6.61
N LEU A 176 -15.31 -9.79 6.06
CA LEU A 176 -16.03 -8.51 6.16
C LEU A 176 -16.63 -8.06 4.81
N SER A 177 -16.85 -9.00 3.90
CA SER A 177 -17.33 -8.75 2.52
C SER A 177 -18.84 -8.97 2.34
N ASN A 178 -19.58 -9.16 3.44
CA ASN A 178 -21.02 -9.40 3.43
C ASN A 178 -21.76 -8.21 4.04
#